data_AF-A0A7V9L1N9-F1
#
_entry.id   AF-A0A7V9L1N9-F1
#
_cell.length_a   1.000
_cell.length_b   1.000
_cell.length_c   1.000
_cell.angle_alpha   90.00
_cell.angle_beta   90.00
_cell.angle_gamma   90.00
#
_symmetry.space_group_name_H-M   'P 1'
#
loop_
_entity.id
_entity.type
_entity.pdbx_description
1 polymer ?
#
loop_
_entity_poly.entity_id
_entity_poly.type
_entity_poly.pdbx_seq_one_letter_code
_entity_poly.pdbx_strand_id
1 'polypeptide(L)'
;MFILLERVVLPRVTEKAKERPHDDVKDDGAHVIIAGYGRFGQIVGRMLRANRVPLTILDLDPQIVDFVGRLGIKVYYGDASRTDLLHAAGCHHAKLFVLAVDNAEEATKIAKQVREHFPKLTIIARATDRQHYWALRRAGVKKVFRETFSSAWESGVAALQELGYRANTAHRLGTRWRQHEESLIEELAQLWGTADQDTFLVRTRGALGEAERLMRDEDPTAFGDRDAAWDNESLRADTKVAAAAADLPRTD
;
A
#
# COMPACT_ATOMS: atom_id res chain seq x y z
N MET A 1 40.38 -13.28 12.17
CA MET A 1 38.99 -13.76 12.34
C MET A 1 38.09 -13.48 11.12
N PHE A 2 38.35 -12.44 10.32
CA PHE A 2 37.59 -12.13 9.09
C PHE A 2 37.75 -13.15 7.95
N ILE A 3 38.93 -13.73 7.75
CA ILE A 3 39.22 -14.67 6.64
C ILE A 3 38.42 -15.98 6.76
N LEU A 4 38.11 -16.42 7.99
CA LEU A 4 37.31 -17.62 8.22
C LEU A 4 35.84 -17.41 7.80
N LEU A 5 35.32 -16.20 8.01
CA LEU A 5 33.97 -15.83 7.62
C LEU A 5 33.85 -15.80 6.07
N GLU A 6 34.80 -15.16 5.38
CA GLU A 6 34.81 -15.04 3.92
C GLU A 6 35.10 -16.34 3.18
N ARG A 7 36.05 -17.15 3.64
CA ARG A 7 36.47 -18.36 2.90
C ARG A 7 35.74 -19.63 3.28
N VAL A 8 35.09 -19.68 4.45
CA VAL A 8 34.54 -20.94 4.98
C VAL A 8 33.05 -20.83 5.26
N VAL A 9 32.59 -19.70 5.81
CA VAL A 9 31.18 -19.54 6.19
C VAL A 9 30.33 -19.05 5.02
N LEU A 10 30.73 -17.98 4.35
CA LEU A 10 30.03 -17.41 3.19
C LEU A 10 29.86 -18.40 2.02
N PRO A 11 30.90 -19.14 1.57
CA PRO A 11 30.73 -20.14 0.51
C PRO A 11 29.85 -21.33 0.95
N ARG A 12 29.85 -21.74 2.22
CA ARG A 12 28.99 -22.83 2.70
C ARG A 12 27.52 -22.43 2.87
N VAL A 13 27.24 -21.19 3.25
CA VAL A 13 25.87 -20.65 3.31
C VAL A 13 25.31 -20.47 1.89
N THR A 14 26.14 -20.01 0.95
CA THR A 14 25.75 -19.88 -0.47
C THR A 14 25.65 -21.24 -1.19
N GLU A 15 26.45 -22.24 -0.85
CA GLU A 15 26.29 -23.62 -1.35
C GLU A 15 25.04 -24.30 -0.79
N LYS A 16 24.74 -24.19 0.52
CA LYS A 16 23.48 -24.71 1.08
C LYS A 16 22.25 -24.01 0.51
N ALA A 17 22.37 -22.75 0.10
CA ALA A 17 21.30 -22.05 -0.62
C ALA A 17 21.16 -22.54 -2.07
N LYS A 18 22.23 -23.01 -2.70
CA LYS A 18 22.23 -23.65 -4.03
C LYS A 18 21.72 -25.10 -4.03
N GLU A 19 21.89 -25.84 -2.93
CA GLU A 19 21.53 -27.27 -2.81
C GLU A 19 20.13 -27.54 -2.26
N ARG A 20 19.24 -26.54 -2.20
CA ARG A 20 17.83 -26.88 -1.97
C ARG A 20 17.31 -27.61 -3.21
N PRO A 21 16.92 -28.89 -3.11
CA PRO A 21 16.35 -29.59 -4.26
C PRO A 21 15.19 -28.76 -4.79
N HIS A 22 15.01 -28.77 -6.11
CA HIS A 22 13.81 -28.23 -6.74
C HIS A 22 12.62 -28.99 -6.16
N ASP A 23 12.00 -28.43 -5.12
CA ASP A 23 10.76 -28.98 -4.58
C ASP A 23 9.74 -28.96 -5.72
N ASP A 24 9.39 -30.16 -6.17
CA ASP A 24 8.33 -30.42 -7.14
C ASP A 24 7.12 -29.58 -6.72
N VAL A 25 6.68 -28.72 -7.62
CA VAL A 25 5.50 -27.88 -7.40
C VAL A 25 4.31 -28.81 -7.41
N LYS A 26 3.92 -29.33 -6.23
CA LYS A 26 2.58 -29.89 -6.07
C LYS A 26 1.60 -28.77 -6.40
N ASP A 27 0.63 -29.07 -7.26
CA ASP A 27 -0.47 -28.18 -7.58
C ASP A 27 -1.49 -28.27 -6.43
N ASP A 28 -1.22 -27.56 -5.33
CA ASP A 28 -2.05 -27.51 -4.12
C ASP A 28 -3.09 -26.37 -4.16
N GLY A 29 -3.36 -25.82 -5.35
CA GLY A 29 -4.37 -24.80 -5.57
C GLY A 29 -3.82 -23.37 -5.55
N ALA A 30 -4.69 -22.38 -5.30
CA ALA A 30 -4.46 -20.95 -5.48
C ALA A 30 -3.25 -20.37 -4.69
N HIS A 31 -2.03 -20.54 -5.17
CA HIS A 31 -0.84 -19.98 -4.53
C HIS A 31 -0.54 -18.56 -5.00
N VAL A 32 -0.04 -17.77 -4.06
CA VAL A 32 0.44 -16.39 -4.26
C VAL A 32 1.96 -16.38 -4.25
N ILE A 33 2.58 -15.66 -5.17
CA ILE A 33 4.02 -15.45 -5.17
C ILE A 33 4.30 -14.03 -4.68
N ILE A 34 5.20 -13.87 -3.72
CA ILE A 34 5.64 -12.57 -3.22
C ILE A 34 7.12 -12.39 -3.58
N ALA A 35 7.42 -11.42 -4.44
CA ALA A 35 8.78 -11.01 -4.76
C ALA A 35 9.18 -9.80 -3.91
N GLY A 36 10.16 -9.97 -3.03
CA GLY A 36 10.56 -9.02 -2.01
C GLY A 36 9.76 -9.19 -0.71
N TYR A 37 10.43 -9.64 0.34
CA TYR A 37 9.86 -9.92 1.66
C TYR A 37 10.47 -9.04 2.75
N GLY A 38 10.71 -7.78 2.41
CA GLY A 38 10.95 -6.70 3.36
C GLY A 38 9.66 -6.22 4.05
N ARG A 39 9.66 -4.99 4.55
CA ARG A 39 8.55 -4.39 5.32
C ARG A 39 7.18 -4.53 4.64
N PHE A 40 7.09 -4.21 3.35
CA PHE A 40 5.84 -4.28 2.59
C PHE A 40 5.39 -5.73 2.36
N GLY A 41 6.29 -6.58 1.83
CA GLY A 41 6.01 -7.98 1.54
C GLY A 41 5.65 -8.80 2.78
N GLN A 42 6.26 -8.49 3.94
CA GLN A 42 5.92 -9.11 5.22
C GLN A 42 4.50 -8.81 5.66
N ILE A 43 4.04 -7.56 5.54
CA ILE A 43 2.67 -7.19 5.92
C ILE A 43 1.66 -7.94 5.03
N VAL A 44 1.86 -7.91 3.71
CA VAL A 44 0.99 -8.62 2.76
C VAL A 44 1.01 -10.13 3.01
N GLY A 45 2.20 -10.72 3.15
CA GLY A 45 2.36 -12.15 3.38
C GLY A 45 1.76 -12.61 4.69
N ARG A 46 1.91 -11.84 5.78
CA ARG A 46 1.27 -12.15 7.07
C ARG A 46 -0.26 -12.11 6.98
N MET A 47 -0.82 -11.12 6.29
CA MET A 47 -2.27 -11.01 6.09
C MET A 47 -2.83 -12.19 5.28
N LEU A 48 -2.14 -12.60 4.21
CA LEU A 48 -2.53 -13.76 3.40
C LEU A 48 -2.43 -15.08 4.20
N ARG A 49 -1.34 -15.27 4.95
CA ARG A 49 -1.15 -16.46 5.81
C ARG A 49 -2.17 -16.55 6.92
N ALA A 50 -2.56 -15.43 7.54
CA ALA A 50 -3.62 -15.40 8.54
C ALA A 50 -4.95 -15.95 7.99
N ASN A 51 -5.16 -15.85 6.67
CA ASN A 51 -6.31 -16.37 5.95
C ASN A 51 -6.03 -17.72 5.25
N ARG A 52 -4.96 -18.43 5.65
CA ARG A 52 -4.56 -19.76 5.14
C ARG A 52 -4.32 -19.80 3.63
N VAL A 53 -3.94 -18.68 3.02
CA VAL A 53 -3.56 -18.63 1.61
C VAL A 53 -2.12 -19.16 1.45
N PRO A 54 -1.89 -20.22 0.65
CA PRO A 54 -0.56 -20.71 0.35
C PRO A 54 0.27 -19.67 -0.38
N LEU A 55 1.52 -19.48 0.02
CA LEU A 55 2.41 -18.54 -0.63
C LEU A 55 3.84 -19.03 -0.78
N THR A 56 4.48 -18.56 -1.84
CA THR A 56 5.90 -18.74 -2.14
C THR A 56 6.58 -17.37 -2.08
N ILE A 57 7.71 -17.28 -1.36
CA ILE A 57 8.47 -16.04 -1.23
C ILE A 57 9.73 -16.12 -2.09
N LEU A 58 10.04 -15.02 -2.79
CA LEU A 58 11.29 -14.79 -3.49
C LEU A 58 11.99 -13.60 -2.83
N ASP A 59 13.22 -13.80 -2.35
CA ASP A 59 14.01 -12.74 -1.74
C ASP A 59 15.50 -12.89 -2.07
N LEU A 60 16.20 -11.76 -2.11
CA LEU A 60 17.64 -11.65 -2.34
C LEU A 60 18.45 -11.65 -1.04
N ASP A 61 17.81 -11.42 0.12
CA ASP A 61 18.47 -11.43 1.42
C ASP A 61 18.48 -12.85 2.01
N PRO A 62 19.65 -13.48 2.18
CA PRO A 62 19.74 -14.82 2.74
C PRO A 62 19.24 -14.89 4.19
N GLN A 63 19.30 -13.80 4.96
CA GLN A 63 18.78 -13.75 6.33
C GLN A 63 17.26 -13.88 6.35
N ILE A 64 16.59 -13.20 5.41
CA ILE A 64 15.14 -13.31 5.22
C ILE A 64 14.78 -14.74 4.83
N VAL A 65 15.51 -15.33 3.89
CA VAL A 65 15.28 -16.71 3.42
C VAL A 65 15.43 -17.73 4.55
N ASP A 66 16.47 -17.61 5.38
CA ASP A 66 16.69 -18.51 6.51
C ASP A 66 15.60 -18.36 7.57
N PHE A 67 15.23 -17.13 7.91
CA PHE A 67 14.18 -16.85 8.87
C PHE A 67 12.82 -17.40 8.41
N VAL A 68 12.43 -17.10 7.17
CA VAL A 68 11.17 -17.53 6.55
C VAL A 68 11.12 -19.05 6.40
N GLY A 69 12.24 -19.68 6.02
CA GLY A 69 12.34 -21.13 5.92
C GLY A 69 12.14 -21.83 7.27
N ARG A 70 12.66 -21.27 8.36
CA ARG A 70 12.41 -21.79 9.72
C ARG A 70 10.96 -21.67 10.16
N LEU A 71 10.18 -20.78 9.55
CA LEU A 71 8.74 -20.65 9.77
C LEU A 71 7.91 -21.64 8.94
N GLY A 72 8.56 -22.54 8.19
CA GLY A 72 7.90 -23.53 7.34
C GLY A 72 7.23 -22.93 6.10
N ILE A 73 7.67 -21.75 5.67
CA ILE A 73 7.15 -21.08 4.49
C ILE A 73 8.07 -21.38 3.30
N LYS A 74 7.48 -21.72 2.15
CA LYS A 74 8.23 -21.95 0.92
C LYS A 74 8.93 -20.66 0.49
N VAL A 75 10.26 -20.69 0.43
CA VAL A 75 11.07 -19.52 0.10
C VAL A 75 12.26 -19.89 -0.77
N TYR A 76 12.46 -19.11 -1.83
CA TYR A 76 13.60 -19.23 -2.72
C TYR A 76 14.51 -18.01 -2.57
N TYR A 77 15.80 -18.30 -2.50
CA TYR A 77 16.84 -17.30 -2.59
C TYR A 77 17.14 -17.00 -4.07
N GLY A 78 17.01 -15.75 -4.48
CA GLY A 78 17.46 -15.33 -5.81
C GLY A 78 16.78 -14.07 -6.35
N ASP A 79 17.36 -13.58 -7.45
CA ASP A 79 16.89 -12.41 -8.19
C ASP A 79 15.57 -12.75 -8.90
N ALA A 80 14.49 -12.07 -8.49
CA ALA A 80 13.15 -12.24 -9.05
C ALA A 80 13.04 -11.75 -10.51
N SER A 81 14.06 -11.09 -11.05
CA SER A 81 14.19 -10.74 -12.47
C SER A 81 14.74 -11.90 -13.32
N ARG A 82 15.04 -13.04 -12.72
CA ARG A 82 15.40 -14.25 -13.46
C ARG A 82 14.18 -15.09 -13.79
N THR A 83 13.95 -15.31 -15.08
CA THR A 83 12.79 -16.07 -15.57
C THR A 83 12.79 -17.52 -15.08
N ASP A 84 13.94 -18.18 -14.99
CA ASP A 84 14.07 -19.55 -14.47
C ASP A 84 13.61 -19.67 -13.01
N LEU A 85 13.95 -18.68 -12.17
CA LEU A 85 13.47 -18.59 -10.80
C LEU A 85 11.96 -18.38 -10.74
N LEU A 86 11.39 -17.53 -11.60
CA LEU A 86 9.95 -17.31 -11.68
C LEU A 86 9.20 -18.60 -12.09
N HIS A 87 9.75 -19.40 -13.00
CA HIS A 87 9.19 -20.72 -13.32
C HIS A 87 9.27 -21.67 -12.13
N ALA A 88 10.44 -21.77 -11.47
CA ALA A 88 10.63 -22.63 -10.30
C ALA A 88 9.73 -22.22 -9.11
N ALA A 89 9.43 -20.93 -8.98
CA ALA A 89 8.50 -20.39 -7.99
C ALA A 89 7.04 -20.78 -8.25
N GLY A 90 6.73 -21.30 -9.44
CA GLY A 90 5.41 -21.72 -9.85
C GLY A 90 4.56 -20.61 -10.47
N CYS A 91 5.16 -19.57 -11.09
CA CYS A 91 4.40 -18.46 -11.70
C CYS A 91 3.36 -18.90 -12.74
N HIS A 92 3.55 -20.05 -13.41
CA HIS A 92 2.57 -20.58 -14.36
C HIS A 92 1.22 -20.93 -13.75
N HIS A 93 1.23 -21.41 -12.51
CA HIS A 93 0.05 -21.91 -11.82
C HIS A 93 -0.45 -20.90 -10.77
N ALA A 94 0.35 -19.88 -10.45
CA ALA A 94 0.02 -18.87 -9.46
C ALA A 94 -1.23 -18.06 -9.89
N LYS A 95 -2.05 -17.67 -8.91
CA LYS A 95 -3.19 -16.78 -9.19
C LYS A 95 -2.84 -15.31 -9.06
N LEU A 96 -1.84 -15.01 -8.23
CA LEU A 96 -1.45 -13.66 -7.89
C LEU A 96 0.07 -13.58 -7.70
N PHE A 97 0.65 -12.52 -8.26
CA PHE A 97 2.03 -12.10 -8.03
C PHE A 97 2.03 -10.76 -7.31
N VAL A 98 2.58 -10.73 -6.11
CA VAL A 98 2.81 -9.51 -5.33
C VAL A 98 4.25 -9.08 -5.56
N LEU A 99 4.41 -7.98 -6.29
CA LEU A 99 5.70 -7.34 -6.53
C LEU A 99 5.95 -6.30 -5.43
N ALA A 100 6.84 -6.61 -4.50
CA ALA A 100 7.14 -5.81 -3.30
C ALA A 100 8.62 -5.41 -3.17
N VAL A 101 9.41 -5.59 -4.25
CA VAL A 101 10.79 -5.10 -4.39
C VAL A 101 10.84 -3.59 -4.20
N ASP A 102 11.89 -3.11 -3.53
CA ASP A 102 12.10 -1.70 -3.19
C ASP A 102 12.76 -0.90 -4.31
N ASN A 103 13.69 -1.49 -5.05
CA ASN A 103 14.29 -0.86 -6.22
C ASN A 103 13.25 -0.71 -7.36
N ALA A 104 12.98 0.54 -7.76
CA ALA A 104 11.95 0.86 -8.74
C ALA A 104 12.24 0.35 -10.16
N GLU A 105 13.51 0.40 -10.59
CA GLU A 105 13.92 -0.06 -11.91
C GLU A 105 13.82 -1.58 -12.00
N GLU A 106 14.30 -2.28 -10.96
CA GLU A 106 14.24 -3.72 -10.85
C GLU A 106 12.79 -4.22 -10.78
N ALA A 107 11.96 -3.58 -9.95
CA ALA A 107 10.54 -3.88 -9.87
C ALA A 107 9.86 -3.73 -11.25
N THR A 108 10.14 -2.64 -11.96
CA THR A 108 9.59 -2.41 -13.32
C THR A 108 10.09 -3.47 -14.31
N LYS A 109 11.35 -3.89 -14.23
CA LYS A 109 11.91 -4.98 -15.05
C LYS A 109 11.20 -6.30 -14.78
N ILE A 110 11.04 -6.68 -13.51
CA ILE A 110 10.31 -7.88 -13.09
C ILE A 110 8.87 -7.84 -13.60
N ALA A 111 8.18 -6.71 -13.44
CA ALA A 111 6.80 -6.54 -13.90
C ALA A 111 6.66 -6.82 -15.41
N LYS A 112 7.60 -6.31 -16.22
CA LYS A 112 7.63 -6.56 -17.67
C LYS A 112 7.84 -8.05 -17.98
N GLN A 113 8.83 -8.69 -17.34
CA GLN A 113 9.11 -10.11 -17.55
C GLN A 113 7.94 -10.99 -17.16
N VAL A 114 7.31 -10.70 -16.01
CA VAL A 114 6.12 -11.43 -15.56
C VAL A 114 4.96 -11.25 -16.54
N ARG A 115 4.76 -10.03 -17.05
CA ARG A 115 3.70 -9.76 -18.02
C ARG A 115 3.94 -10.47 -19.36
N GLU A 116 5.19 -10.55 -19.80
CA GLU A 116 5.61 -11.22 -21.04
C GLU A 116 5.43 -12.74 -20.95
N HIS A 117 5.91 -13.37 -19.89
CA HIS A 117 5.94 -14.84 -19.76
C HIS A 117 4.65 -15.42 -19.14
N PHE A 118 3.97 -14.63 -18.30
CA PHE A 118 2.77 -15.03 -17.57
C PHE A 118 1.64 -14.01 -17.77
N PRO A 119 1.13 -13.81 -19.00
CA PRO A 119 0.20 -12.72 -19.32
C PRO A 119 -1.12 -12.80 -18.53
N LYS A 120 -1.54 -14.01 -18.12
CA LYS A 120 -2.74 -14.25 -17.31
C LYS A 120 -2.54 -14.03 -15.81
N LEU A 121 -1.29 -13.92 -15.34
CA LEU A 121 -0.97 -13.74 -13.93
C LEU A 121 -1.39 -12.33 -13.50
N THR A 122 -2.20 -12.26 -12.45
CA THR A 122 -2.58 -10.98 -11.84
C THR A 122 -1.38 -10.45 -11.07
N ILE A 123 -1.05 -9.18 -11.27
CA ILE A 123 0.07 -8.52 -10.58
C ILE A 123 -0.51 -7.42 -9.70
N ILE A 124 -0.14 -7.44 -8.42
CA ILE A 124 -0.25 -6.32 -7.49
C ILE A 124 1.17 -5.81 -7.24
N ALA A 125 1.43 -4.53 -7.52
CA ALA A 125 2.77 -3.96 -7.36
C ALA A 125 2.81 -2.82 -6.35
N ARG A 126 3.89 -2.80 -5.57
CA ARG A 126 4.33 -1.64 -4.80
C ARG A 126 5.00 -0.65 -5.75
N ALA A 127 4.60 0.61 -5.67
CA ALA A 127 5.30 1.74 -6.26
C ALA A 127 5.93 2.60 -5.15
N THR A 128 7.14 3.06 -5.37
CA THR A 128 7.87 3.97 -4.46
C THR A 128 7.27 5.37 -4.51
N ASP A 129 6.88 5.82 -5.70
CA ASP A 129 6.41 7.18 -5.95
C ASP A 129 5.46 7.24 -7.17
N ARG A 130 5.12 8.46 -7.60
CA ARG A 130 4.21 8.70 -8.75
C ARG A 130 4.83 8.28 -10.09
N GLN A 131 6.12 8.53 -10.31
CA GLN A 131 6.79 8.17 -11.56
C GLN A 131 6.88 6.66 -11.71
N HIS A 132 7.24 5.97 -10.63
CA HIS A 132 7.27 4.51 -10.59
C HIS A 132 5.85 3.92 -10.77
N TYR A 133 4.81 4.54 -10.19
CA TYR A 133 3.42 4.14 -10.47
C TYR A 133 3.13 4.15 -11.97
N TRP A 134 3.43 5.24 -12.67
CA TRP A 134 3.20 5.35 -14.11
C TRP A 134 4.03 4.35 -14.93
N ALA A 135 5.28 4.10 -14.53
CA ALA A 135 6.13 3.08 -15.15
C ALA A 135 5.51 1.67 -15.04
N LEU A 136 4.99 1.30 -13.87
CA LEU A 136 4.32 0.02 -13.64
C LEU A 136 2.99 -0.09 -14.40
N ARG A 137 2.21 1.00 -14.49
CA ARG A 137 1.00 1.07 -15.33
C ARG A 137 1.33 0.78 -16.79
N ARG A 138 2.37 1.43 -17.33
CA ARG A 138 2.85 1.21 -18.71
C ARG A 138 3.43 -0.20 -18.92
N ALA A 139 3.98 -0.83 -17.89
CA ALA A 139 4.37 -2.24 -17.92
C ALA A 139 3.16 -3.21 -17.89
N GLY A 140 1.92 -2.69 -17.90
CA GLY A 140 0.70 -3.49 -17.92
C GLY A 140 0.27 -3.99 -16.54
N VAL A 141 0.73 -3.38 -15.45
CA VAL A 141 0.29 -3.73 -14.09
C VAL A 141 -1.02 -3.01 -13.77
N LYS A 142 -2.07 -3.80 -13.53
CA LYS A 142 -3.43 -3.27 -13.31
C LYS A 142 -3.67 -2.71 -11.90
N LYS A 143 -3.00 -3.25 -10.87
CA LYS A 143 -3.16 -2.85 -9.48
C LYS A 143 -1.82 -2.43 -8.91
N VAL A 144 -1.66 -1.12 -8.67
CA VAL A 144 -0.42 -0.53 -8.18
C VAL A 144 -0.73 0.29 -6.94
N PHE A 145 0.08 0.16 -5.90
CA PHE A 145 -0.07 0.86 -4.64
C PHE A 145 1.19 1.66 -4.33
N ARG A 146 1.05 2.97 -4.19
CA ARG A 146 2.14 3.85 -3.72
C ARG A 146 2.39 3.60 -2.24
N GLU A 147 3.62 3.27 -1.87
CA GLU A 147 3.95 2.70 -0.57
C GLU A 147 3.64 3.60 0.63
N THR A 148 3.76 4.92 0.47
CA THR A 148 3.52 5.90 1.55
C THR A 148 2.13 6.53 1.50
N PHE A 149 1.39 6.36 0.40
CA PHE A 149 0.19 7.16 0.15
C PHE A 149 -0.91 6.91 1.17
N SER A 150 -1.20 5.65 1.50
CA SER A 150 -2.23 5.32 2.49
C SER A 150 -1.87 5.82 3.89
N SER A 151 -0.63 5.64 4.34
CA SER A 151 -0.17 6.14 5.64
C SER A 151 -0.17 7.67 5.71
N ALA A 152 0.22 8.35 4.63
CA ALA A 152 0.20 9.81 4.56
C ALA A 152 -1.24 10.36 4.55
N TRP A 153 -2.16 9.68 3.85
CA TRP A 153 -3.58 10.00 3.88
C TRP A 153 -4.19 9.85 5.28
N GLU A 154 -3.94 8.73 5.95
CA GLU A 154 -4.38 8.51 7.34
C GLU A 154 -3.81 9.57 8.28
N SER A 155 -2.53 9.94 8.11
CA SER A 155 -1.89 11.01 8.88
C SER A 155 -2.53 12.37 8.64
N GLY A 156 -2.95 12.68 7.41
CA GLY A 156 -3.67 13.90 7.08
C GLY A 156 -5.06 13.96 7.73
N VAL A 157 -5.78 12.84 7.75
CA VAL A 157 -7.06 12.73 8.48
C VAL A 157 -6.86 12.95 9.98
N ALA A 158 -5.84 12.32 10.57
CA ALA A 158 -5.50 12.53 11.97
C ALA A 158 -5.13 13.99 12.27
N ALA A 159 -4.35 14.64 11.40
CA ALA A 159 -4.00 16.04 11.56
C ALA A 159 -5.22 16.97 11.58
N LEU A 160 -6.22 16.72 10.72
CA LEU A 160 -7.49 17.47 10.77
C LEU A 160 -8.20 17.29 12.12
N GLN A 161 -8.22 16.07 12.67
CA GLN A 161 -8.83 15.81 13.97
C GLN A 161 -8.12 16.55 15.10
N GLU A 162 -6.79 16.53 15.12
CA GLU A 162 -5.98 17.27 16.10
C GLU A 162 -6.16 18.79 15.99
N LEU A 163 -6.48 19.30 14.80
CA LEU A 163 -6.82 20.70 14.57
C LEU A 163 -8.26 21.06 14.96
N GLY A 164 -9.03 20.11 15.50
CA GLY A 164 -10.36 20.32 16.05
C GLY A 164 -11.52 19.92 15.14
N TYR A 165 -11.25 19.31 13.98
CA TYR A 165 -12.32 18.80 13.13
C TYR A 165 -12.97 17.57 13.77
N ARG A 166 -14.30 17.48 13.68
CA ARG A 166 -15.02 16.27 14.08
C ARG A 166 -14.53 15.06 13.29
N ALA A 167 -14.42 13.91 13.97
CA ALA A 167 -13.84 12.70 13.38
C ALA A 167 -14.54 12.25 12.09
N ASN A 168 -15.87 12.33 12.02
CA ASN A 168 -16.65 12.01 10.83
C ASN A 168 -16.39 12.99 9.68
N THR A 169 -16.30 14.29 9.95
CA THR A 169 -15.99 15.33 8.97
C THR A 169 -14.58 15.13 8.42
N ALA A 170 -13.57 14.97 9.28
CA ALA A 170 -12.19 14.72 8.87
C ALA A 170 -12.06 13.46 7.99
N HIS A 171 -12.74 12.37 8.37
CA HIS A 171 -12.72 11.14 7.58
C HIS A 171 -13.42 11.30 6.22
N ARG A 172 -14.55 12.03 6.17
CA ARG A 172 -15.26 12.33 4.93
C ARG A 172 -14.39 13.16 3.97
N LEU A 173 -13.81 14.26 4.46
CA LEU A 173 -12.91 15.11 3.69
C LEU A 173 -11.70 14.32 3.17
N GLY A 174 -11.02 13.57 4.05
CA GLY A 174 -9.90 12.74 3.66
C GLY A 174 -10.28 11.68 2.62
N THR A 175 -11.40 10.99 2.80
CA THR A 175 -11.84 9.95 1.84
C THR A 175 -12.09 10.52 0.46
N ARG A 176 -12.74 11.69 0.39
CA ARG A 176 -13.00 12.39 -0.86
C ARG A 176 -11.70 12.85 -1.53
N TRP A 177 -10.77 13.41 -0.75
CA TRP A 177 -9.44 13.79 -1.24
C TRP A 177 -8.71 12.60 -1.85
N ARG A 178 -8.73 11.46 -1.15
CA ARG A 178 -8.11 10.22 -1.61
C ARG A 178 -8.69 9.75 -2.93
N GLN A 179 -10.02 9.74 -3.07
CA GLN A 179 -10.69 9.35 -4.31
C GLN A 179 -10.26 10.22 -5.48
N HIS A 180 -10.16 11.53 -5.26
CA HIS A 180 -9.68 12.47 -6.28
C HIS A 180 -8.22 12.20 -6.66
N GLU A 181 -7.31 12.05 -5.70
CA GLU A 181 -5.90 11.75 -5.96
C GLU A 181 -5.68 10.40 -6.66
N GLU A 182 -6.48 9.39 -6.34
CA GLU A 182 -6.45 8.08 -6.99
C GLU A 182 -7.01 8.15 -8.43
N SER A 183 -8.02 8.97 -8.71
CA SER A 183 -8.49 9.24 -10.09
C SER A 183 -7.42 9.97 -10.90
N LEU A 184 -6.88 11.04 -10.32
CA LEU A 184 -5.91 11.90 -10.99
C LEU A 184 -4.64 11.16 -11.40
N ILE A 185 -4.08 10.35 -10.50
CA ILE A 185 -2.86 9.61 -10.83
C ILE A 185 -3.08 8.64 -12.00
N GLU A 186 -4.28 8.08 -12.13
CA GLU A 186 -4.65 7.18 -13.21
C GLU A 186 -4.84 7.92 -14.54
N GLU A 187 -5.47 9.11 -14.51
CA GLU A 187 -5.58 9.98 -15.69
C GLU A 187 -4.20 10.41 -16.20
N LEU A 188 -3.32 10.86 -15.30
CA LEU A 188 -1.95 11.26 -15.64
C LEU A 188 -1.11 10.08 -16.14
N ALA A 189 -1.41 8.84 -15.72
CA ALA A 189 -0.72 7.65 -16.21
C ALA A 189 -0.92 7.43 -17.72
N GLN A 190 -2.07 7.83 -18.26
CA GLN A 190 -2.39 7.69 -19.69
C GLN A 190 -1.61 8.69 -20.56
N LEU A 191 -1.27 9.85 -19.98
CA LEU A 191 -0.52 10.92 -20.64
C LEU A 191 1.00 10.78 -20.46
N TRP A 192 1.43 10.11 -19.40
CA TRP A 192 2.83 10.01 -19.04
C TRP A 192 3.64 9.29 -20.13
N GLY A 193 4.58 9.99 -20.74
CA GLY A 193 5.46 9.49 -21.82
C GLY A 193 4.76 9.29 -23.18
N THR A 194 3.56 9.84 -23.37
CA THR A 194 2.84 9.88 -24.66
C THR A 194 2.55 11.32 -25.09
N ALA A 195 2.23 12.19 -24.14
CA ALA A 195 2.10 13.62 -24.36
C ALA A 195 3.46 14.32 -24.40
N ASP A 196 3.53 15.48 -25.07
CA ASP A 196 4.65 16.40 -24.93
C ASP A 196 4.72 16.97 -23.48
N GLN A 197 5.89 17.49 -23.12
CA GLN A 197 6.17 17.96 -21.76
C GLN A 197 5.24 19.11 -21.34
N ASP A 198 4.88 20.01 -22.26
CA ASP A 198 4.06 21.18 -21.95
C ASP A 198 2.62 20.77 -21.69
N THR A 199 2.06 19.89 -22.52
CA THR A 199 0.73 19.32 -22.32
C THR A 199 0.64 18.57 -20.98
N PHE A 200 1.65 17.76 -20.65
CA PHE A 200 1.69 17.05 -19.38
C PHE A 200 1.73 18.02 -18.17
N LEU A 201 2.56 19.07 -18.27
CA LEU A 201 2.70 20.08 -17.23
C LEU A 201 1.41 20.87 -17.01
N VAL A 202 0.76 21.33 -18.08
CA VAL A 202 -0.50 22.10 -18.01
C VAL A 202 -1.61 21.26 -17.38
N ARG A 203 -1.74 19.98 -17.77
CA ARG A 203 -2.73 19.05 -17.19
C ARG A 203 -2.45 18.79 -15.72
N THR A 204 -1.19 18.54 -15.36
CA THR A 204 -0.79 18.32 -13.97
C THR A 204 -1.09 19.54 -13.11
N ARG A 205 -0.76 20.76 -13.58
CA ARG A 205 -1.03 22.00 -12.86
C ARG A 205 -2.53 22.25 -12.69
N GLY A 206 -3.33 22.03 -13.74
CA GLY A 206 -4.78 22.19 -13.68
C GLY A 206 -5.41 21.27 -12.63
N ALA A 207 -4.99 20.01 -12.61
CA ALA A 207 -5.53 19.02 -11.67
C ALA A 207 -5.12 19.26 -10.21
N LEU A 208 -3.88 19.71 -9.96
CA LEU A 208 -3.46 20.07 -8.60
C LEU A 208 -4.32 21.19 -8.01
N GLY A 209 -4.71 22.18 -8.83
CA GLY A 209 -5.60 23.26 -8.39
C GLY A 209 -7.05 22.80 -8.15
N GLU A 210 -7.49 21.72 -8.79
CA GLU A 210 -8.83 21.17 -8.63
C GLU A 210 -9.01 20.45 -7.28
N ALA A 211 -8.00 19.69 -6.85
CA ALA A 211 -7.98 19.03 -5.54
C ALA A 211 -8.16 20.02 -4.39
N GLU A 212 -7.45 21.15 -4.44
CA GLU A 212 -7.53 22.21 -3.43
C GLU A 212 -8.91 22.88 -3.40
N ARG A 213 -9.51 23.11 -4.57
CA ARG A 213 -10.86 23.69 -4.68
C ARG A 213 -11.92 22.72 -4.17
N LEU A 214 -11.78 21.43 -4.48
CA LEU A 214 -12.65 20.38 -3.99
C LEU A 214 -12.63 20.27 -2.46
N MET A 215 -11.49 20.52 -1.81
CA MET A 215 -11.40 20.60 -0.34
C MET A 215 -12.01 21.90 0.22
N ARG A 216 -11.84 23.03 -0.48
CA ARG A 216 -12.26 24.36 -0.01
C ARG A 216 -13.77 24.58 -0.14
N ASP A 217 -14.38 24.15 -1.24
CA ASP A 217 -15.79 24.44 -1.56
C ASP A 217 -16.77 23.62 -0.69
N GLU A 218 -16.31 22.56 -0.03
CA GLU A 218 -17.14 21.72 0.84
C GLU A 218 -17.17 22.16 2.31
N ASP A 219 -16.27 23.04 2.75
CA ASP A 219 -16.21 23.43 4.15
C ASP A 219 -15.82 24.90 4.38
N PRO A 220 -16.73 25.84 4.07
CA PRO A 220 -16.53 27.25 4.39
C PRO A 220 -16.59 27.56 5.90
N THR A 221 -16.97 26.61 6.77
CA THR A 221 -17.13 26.80 8.23
C THR A 221 -16.24 25.92 9.11
N ALA A 222 -15.40 25.06 8.51
CA ALA A 222 -14.52 24.10 9.19
C ALA A 222 -13.54 24.74 10.20
N PHE A 223 -13.03 25.92 9.87
CA PHE A 223 -12.26 26.76 10.78
C PHE A 223 -13.21 27.77 11.45
N GLY A 224 -14.18 27.29 12.24
CA GLY A 224 -15.11 28.25 12.83
C GLY A 224 -16.19 27.69 13.74
N ASP A 225 -16.87 26.62 13.34
CA ASP A 225 -17.99 26.14 14.17
C ASP A 225 -17.50 25.20 15.26
N ARG A 226 -17.15 25.81 16.39
CA ARG A 226 -17.47 25.24 17.70
C ARG A 226 -18.97 24.97 17.68
N ASP A 227 -19.34 23.75 17.32
CA ASP A 227 -20.73 23.28 17.33
C ASP A 227 -21.29 23.35 18.76
N ALA A 228 -21.82 24.53 19.12
CA ALA A 228 -22.72 24.76 20.24
C ALA A 228 -24.00 23.90 20.15
N ALA A 229 -24.22 23.21 19.02
CA ALA A 229 -25.36 22.34 18.79
C ALA A 229 -25.33 21.02 19.61
N TRP A 230 -24.18 20.65 20.20
CA TRP A 230 -24.04 19.44 21.02
C TRP A 230 -23.31 19.70 22.35
N ASP A 231 -23.34 20.94 22.82
CA ASP A 231 -22.84 21.24 24.16
C ASP A 231 -23.82 20.68 25.21
N ASN A 232 -23.50 19.50 25.72
CA ASN A 232 -24.25 18.85 26.78
C ASN A 232 -24.24 19.67 28.09
N GLU A 233 -23.31 20.63 28.24
CA GLU A 233 -23.22 21.47 29.42
C GLU A 233 -24.28 22.59 29.40
N SER A 234 -24.47 23.28 28.27
CA SER A 234 -25.58 24.24 28.09
C SER A 234 -26.96 23.58 28.13
N LEU A 235 -27.14 22.41 27.50
CA LEU A 235 -28.40 21.66 27.59
C LEU A 235 -28.74 21.24 29.03
N ARG A 236 -27.72 20.88 29.84
CA ARG A 236 -27.89 20.57 31.27
C ARG A 236 -28.16 21.81 32.11
N ALA A 237 -27.60 22.96 31.75
CA ALA A 237 -27.88 24.24 32.39
C ALA A 237 -29.34 24.68 32.17
N ASP A 238 -29.83 24.59 30.93
CA ASP A 238 -31.22 24.93 30.59
C ASP A 238 -32.24 24.00 31.28
N THR A 239 -31.90 22.71 31.39
CA THR A 239 -32.76 21.74 32.10
C THR A 239 -32.80 22.02 33.62
N LYS A 240 -31.70 22.46 34.22
CA LYS A 240 -31.65 22.85 35.64
C LYS A 240 -32.41 24.14 35.92
N VAL A 241 -32.35 25.13 35.02
CA VAL A 241 -33.10 26.39 35.13
C VAL A 241 -34.60 26.14 34.97
N ALA A 242 -35.01 25.30 34.03
CA ALA A 242 -36.42 24.91 33.85
C ALA A 242 -36.97 24.12 35.06
N ALA A 243 -36.16 23.25 35.68
CA ALA A 243 -36.54 22.52 36.89
C ALA A 243 -36.66 23.45 38.12
N ALA A 244 -35.78 24.45 38.25
CA ALA A 244 -35.84 25.43 39.34
C ALA A 244 -37.03 26.40 39.22
N ALA A 245 -37.47 26.73 37.99
CA ALA A 245 -38.64 27.56 37.75
C ALA A 245 -39.98 26.84 38.02
N ALA A 246 -39.99 25.50 37.96
CA ALA A 246 -41.18 24.68 38.25
C ALA A 246 -41.42 24.45 39.75
N ASP A 247 -40.43 24.75 40.60
CA ASP A 247 -40.45 24.55 42.06
C ASP A 247 -40.76 25.83 42.85
N LEU A 248 -41.14 26.90 42.14
CA LEU A 248 -41.63 28.12 42.79
C LEU A 248 -43.05 27.88 43.32
N PRO A 249 -43.33 28.20 44.59
CA PRO A 249 -44.66 28.02 45.15
C PRO A 249 -45.66 28.84 44.35
N ARG A 250 -46.71 28.18 43.86
CA ARG A 250 -47.86 28.88 43.27
C ARG A 250 -48.45 29.74 44.37
N THR A 251 -48.35 31.04 44.19
CA THR A 251 -49.02 32.02 45.06
C THR A 251 -50.51 31.87 44.85
N ASP A 252 -51.22 31.52 45.92
CA ASP A 252 -52.68 31.45 46.00
C ASP A 252 -53.35 32.81 45.78
#